data_AF-A0A7Y2AHX0-F1
#
_entry.id   AF-A0A7Y2AHX0-F1
#
_cell.length_a   1.000
_cell.length_b   1.000
_cell.length_c   1.000
_cell.angle_alpha   90.00
_cell.angle_beta   90.00
_cell.angle_gamma   90.00
#
_symmetry.space_group_name_H-M   'P 1'
#
loop_
_entity.id
_entity.type
_entity.pdbx_description
1 polymer ?
#
loop_
_entity_poly.entity_id
_entity_poly.type
_entity_poly.pdbx_seq_one_letter_code
_entity_poly.pdbx_strand_id
1 'polypeptide(L)'
;MPRPVILLCVALACGWFAVAATSLPAQQPAVQQMNREYELKAGYFAYFGGLISWPKTPFPGADREFVIGILGSNPFGQHLVATGSGHVLRAGVVNKDRIQDKRIRVVHYRSVGDFQ
;
A
#
# COMPACT_ATOMS: atom_id res chain seq x y z
N MET A 1 -2.58 -14.31 -66.36
CA MET A 1 -1.68 -13.33 -65.70
C MET A 1 -2.22 -13.01 -64.29
N PRO A 2 -1.76 -13.69 -63.22
CA PRO A 2 -2.28 -13.46 -61.85
C PRO A 2 -1.21 -12.94 -60.87
N ARG A 3 -0.22 -12.19 -61.35
CA ARG A 3 0.90 -11.70 -60.51
C ARG A 3 0.63 -10.44 -59.65
N PRO A 4 -0.31 -9.53 -59.94
CA PRO A 4 -0.47 -8.33 -59.12
C PRO A 4 -1.40 -8.50 -57.91
N VAL A 5 -2.37 -9.45 -57.96
CA VAL A 5 -3.37 -9.62 -56.91
C VAL A 5 -2.81 -10.40 -55.71
N ILE A 6 -1.94 -11.39 -55.96
CA ILE A 6 -1.30 -12.17 -54.89
C ILE A 6 -0.35 -11.31 -54.05
N LEU A 7 0.33 -10.34 -54.67
CA LEU A 7 1.22 -9.40 -53.96
C LEU A 7 0.43 -8.40 -53.08
N LEU A 8 -0.79 -8.03 -53.48
CA LEU A 8 -1.66 -7.14 -52.69
C LEU A 8 -2.19 -7.84 -51.42
N CYS A 9 -2.52 -9.13 -51.50
CA CYS A 9 -3.02 -9.90 -50.36
C CYS A 9 -1.94 -10.23 -49.31
N VAL A 10 -0.69 -10.43 -49.74
CA VAL A 10 0.44 -10.70 -48.81
C VAL A 10 0.82 -9.44 -48.03
N ALA A 11 0.77 -8.26 -48.64
CA ALA A 11 1.06 -6.99 -47.97
C ALA A 11 0.00 -6.62 -46.90
N LEU A 12 -1.29 -6.91 -47.15
CA LEU A 12 -2.37 -6.66 -46.20
C LEU A 12 -2.37 -7.66 -45.01
N ALA A 13 -1.87 -8.89 -45.20
CA ALA A 13 -1.79 -9.89 -44.14
C ALA A 13 -0.63 -9.63 -43.16
N CYS A 14 0.51 -9.13 -43.62
CA CYS A 14 1.66 -8.80 -42.75
C CYS A 14 1.48 -7.52 -41.94
N GLY A 15 0.64 -6.58 -42.41
CA GLY A 15 0.32 -5.35 -41.67
C GLY A 15 -0.52 -5.59 -40.41
N TRP A 16 -1.34 -6.65 -40.40
CA TRP A 16 -2.21 -6.95 -39.26
C TRP A 16 -1.53 -7.73 -38.13
N PHE A 17 -0.45 -8.46 -38.43
CA PHE A 17 0.27 -9.28 -37.44
C PHE A 17 1.36 -8.53 -36.67
N ALA A 18 1.73 -7.31 -37.10
CA ALA A 18 2.78 -6.52 -36.47
C ALA A 18 2.30 -5.62 -35.31
N VAL A 19 0.99 -5.50 -35.08
CA VAL A 19 0.40 -4.64 -34.01
C VAL A 19 0.01 -5.47 -32.78
N ALA A 20 0.86 -6.40 -32.35
CA ALA A 20 0.62 -7.19 -31.14
C ALA A 20 1.84 -7.26 -30.18
N ALA A 21 2.90 -6.48 -30.43
CA ALA A 21 4.20 -6.68 -29.78
C ALA A 21 4.61 -5.62 -28.72
N THR A 22 3.72 -4.75 -28.22
CA THR A 22 4.13 -3.64 -27.33
C THR A 22 3.35 -3.52 -26.02
N SER A 23 2.97 -4.63 -25.41
CA SER A 23 2.61 -4.67 -23.98
C SER A 23 3.51 -5.61 -23.21
N LEU A 24 4.82 -5.32 -23.21
CA LEU A 24 5.68 -5.78 -22.12
C LEU A 24 5.08 -5.19 -20.83
N PRO A 25 4.74 -6.00 -19.81
CA PRO A 25 4.36 -5.45 -18.52
C PRO A 25 5.52 -4.59 -18.05
N ALA A 26 5.32 -3.28 -18.01
CA ALA A 26 6.31 -2.35 -17.50
C ALA A 26 6.65 -2.80 -16.08
N GLN A 27 7.85 -3.33 -15.89
CA GLN A 27 8.35 -3.74 -14.58
C GLN A 27 8.29 -2.48 -13.71
N GLN A 28 7.35 -2.45 -12.76
CA GLN A 28 7.18 -1.28 -11.92
C GLN A 28 8.53 -1.02 -11.23
N PRO A 29 9.03 0.21 -11.23
CA PRO A 29 10.25 0.57 -10.52
C PRO A 29 10.23 -0.01 -9.09
N ALA A 30 11.33 -0.61 -8.65
CA ALA A 30 11.43 -1.28 -7.35
C ALA A 30 10.95 -0.38 -6.18
N VAL A 31 11.15 0.94 -6.31
CA VAL A 31 10.68 1.95 -5.37
C VAL A 31 9.14 2.01 -5.28
N GLN A 32 8.42 1.90 -6.41
CA GLN A 32 6.96 1.90 -6.43
C GLN A 32 6.39 0.58 -5.90
N GLN A 33 7.05 -0.55 -6.16
CA GLN A 33 6.65 -1.83 -5.57
C GLN A 33 6.85 -1.83 -4.04
N MET A 34 7.99 -1.31 -3.56
CA MET A 34 8.28 -1.16 -2.13
C MET A 34 7.28 -0.21 -1.44
N ASN A 35 6.95 0.91 -2.09
CA ASN A 35 5.96 1.87 -1.59
C ASN A 35 4.57 1.21 -1.43
N ARG A 36 4.11 0.44 -2.43
CA ARG A 36 2.85 -0.32 -2.34
C ARG A 36 2.87 -1.37 -1.22
N GLU A 37 3.98 -2.07 -1.04
CA GLU A 37 4.11 -3.08 0.01
C GLU A 37 3.97 -2.47 1.41
N TYR A 38 4.66 -1.36 1.67
CA TYR A 38 4.57 -0.66 2.94
C TYR A 38 3.22 0.02 3.15
N GLU A 39 2.57 0.53 2.09
CA GLU A 39 1.20 1.00 2.16
C GLU A 39 0.23 -0.11 2.57
N LEU A 40 0.33 -1.29 1.94
CA LEU A 40 -0.51 -2.43 2.29
C LEU A 40 -0.28 -2.87 3.73
N LYS A 41 0.99 -3.03 4.14
CA LYS A 41 1.36 -3.40 5.52
C LYS A 41 0.91 -2.35 6.54
N ALA A 42 0.99 -1.06 6.20
CA ALA A 42 0.49 0.01 7.06
C ALA A 42 -1.02 -0.14 7.36
N GLY A 43 -1.81 -0.56 6.37
CA GLY A 43 -3.23 -0.84 6.54
C GLY A 43 -3.54 -1.93 7.57
N TYR A 44 -2.64 -2.89 7.76
CA TYR A 44 -2.81 -3.94 8.76
C TYR A 44 -2.70 -3.43 10.21
N PHE A 45 -1.97 -2.35 10.49
CA PHE A 45 -1.92 -1.79 11.86
C PHE A 45 -3.30 -1.31 12.32
N ALA A 46 -4.08 -0.73 11.42
CA ALA A 46 -5.41 -0.27 11.75
C ALA A 46 -6.42 -1.42 11.87
N TYR A 47 -6.26 -2.49 11.06
CA TYR A 47 -7.02 -3.72 11.24
C TYR A 47 -6.72 -4.38 12.58
N PHE A 48 -5.45 -4.67 12.88
CA PHE A 48 -5.06 -5.33 14.12
C PHE A 48 -5.34 -4.47 15.35
N GLY A 49 -5.06 -3.17 15.28
CA GLY A 49 -5.33 -2.24 16.37
C GLY A 49 -6.82 -2.18 16.76
N GLY A 50 -7.73 -2.37 15.80
CA GLY A 50 -9.16 -2.49 16.06
C GLY A 50 -9.55 -3.77 16.82
N LEU A 51 -8.74 -4.84 16.73
CA LEU A 51 -9.00 -6.13 17.36
C LEU A 51 -8.41 -6.24 18.78
N ILE A 52 -7.62 -5.27 19.22
CA ILE A 52 -6.97 -5.29 20.53
C ILE A 52 -7.99 -4.94 21.61
N SER A 53 -8.16 -5.82 22.60
CA SER A 53 -8.87 -5.47 23.83
C SER A 53 -7.90 -4.96 24.87
N TRP A 54 -8.01 -3.68 25.22
CA TRP A 54 -7.21 -3.08 26.29
C TRP A 54 -7.75 -3.49 27.67
N PRO A 55 -6.90 -3.55 28.71
CA PRO A 55 -7.35 -3.82 30.08
C PRO A 55 -8.34 -2.76 30.56
N LYS A 56 -9.26 -3.15 31.46
CA LYS A 56 -10.28 -2.26 32.02
C LYS A 56 -9.69 -1.03 32.72
N THR A 57 -8.49 -1.16 33.28
CA THR A 57 -7.74 -0.09 33.91
C THR A 57 -6.46 0.13 33.10
N PRO A 58 -6.52 0.96 32.05
CA PRO A 58 -5.36 1.22 31.21
C PRO A 58 -4.38 2.20 31.89
N PHE A 59 -3.18 2.31 31.33
CA PHE A 59 -2.19 3.28 31.80
C PHE A 59 -2.67 4.73 31.57
N PRO A 60 -2.19 5.71 32.37
CA PRO A 60 -2.58 7.11 32.21
C PRO A 60 -2.35 7.62 30.78
N GLY A 61 -3.39 8.16 30.16
CA GLY A 61 -3.33 8.71 28.80
C GLY A 61 -3.61 7.74 27.67
N ALA A 62 -3.82 6.45 27.95
CA ALA A 62 -4.22 5.46 26.95
C ALA A 62 -5.52 5.85 26.20
N ASP A 63 -6.37 6.68 26.79
CA ASP A 63 -7.66 7.08 26.21
C ASP A 63 -7.56 8.23 25.20
N ARG A 64 -6.42 8.92 25.15
CA ARG A 64 -6.24 10.13 24.32
C ARG A 64 -5.92 9.79 22.87
N GLU A 65 -4.98 8.89 22.66
CA GLU A 65 -4.40 8.57 21.34
C GLU A 65 -4.07 7.09 21.23
N PHE A 66 -4.09 6.56 20.01
CA PHE A 66 -3.57 5.23 19.69
C PHE A 66 -2.10 5.38 19.28
N VAL A 67 -1.19 4.97 20.16
CA VAL A 67 0.25 5.20 19.97
C VAL A 67 0.90 4.01 19.26
N ILE A 68 1.59 4.25 18.14
CA ILE A 68 2.43 3.29 17.45
C ILE A 68 3.89 3.66 17.68
N GLY A 69 4.60 2.83 18.44
CA GLY A 69 6.04 2.97 18.67
C GLY A 69 6.87 2.33 17.55
N ILE A 70 7.85 3.06 17.03
CA ILE A 70 8.83 2.56 16.07
C ILE A 70 10.19 2.56 16.75
N LEU A 71 10.81 1.39 16.85
CA LEU A 71 12.18 1.25 17.32
C LEU A 71 13.13 1.26 16.11
N GLY A 72 14.02 2.25 16.04
CA GLY A 72 14.97 2.42 14.94
C GLY A 72 14.37 3.14 13.74
N SER A 73 14.90 2.84 12.54
CA SER A 73 14.46 3.44 11.29
C SER A 73 13.00 3.12 10.99
N ASN A 74 12.21 4.10 10.55
CA ASN A 74 10.82 3.89 10.13
C ASN A 74 10.76 3.45 8.65
N PRO A 75 10.52 2.15 8.35
CA PRO A 75 10.47 1.70 6.96
C PRO A 75 9.15 2.07 6.27
N PHE A 76 8.11 2.41 7.04
CA PHE A 76 6.80 2.80 6.52
C PHE A 76 6.75 4.27 6.15
N GLY A 77 7.67 5.11 6.63
CA GLY A 77 7.68 6.55 6.36
C GLY A 77 6.31 7.21 6.60
N GLN A 78 5.79 7.87 5.57
CA GLN A 78 4.48 8.53 5.56
C GLN A 78 3.29 7.56 5.48
N HIS A 79 3.50 6.28 5.17
CA HIS A 79 2.40 5.32 5.06
C HIS A 79 1.75 4.99 6.41
N LEU A 80 2.50 5.14 7.51
CA LEU A 80 1.97 5.04 8.88
C LEU A 80 1.18 6.28 9.32
N VAL A 81 1.41 7.43 8.68
CA VAL A 81 0.71 8.68 8.97
C VAL A 81 0.31 9.35 7.66
N ALA A 82 -0.93 9.07 7.26
CA ALA A 82 -1.78 9.89 6.41
C ALA A 82 -2.04 9.47 4.95
N THR A 83 -3.32 9.69 4.61
CA THR A 83 -3.90 10.09 3.32
C THR A 83 -3.75 9.14 2.14
N GLY A 84 -4.69 8.20 2.04
CA GLY A 84 -5.14 7.68 0.75
C GLY A 84 -6.61 7.31 0.90
N SER A 85 -7.37 7.35 -0.19
CA SER A 85 -8.76 6.89 -0.25
C SER A 85 -8.88 5.57 0.52
N GLY A 86 -9.60 5.59 1.65
CA GLY A 86 -9.65 4.49 2.60
C GLY A 86 -9.72 3.14 1.91
N HIS A 87 -8.85 2.21 2.30
CA HIS A 87 -8.86 0.90 1.66
C HIS A 87 -9.98 0.06 2.26
N VAL A 88 -10.85 -0.43 1.40
CA VAL A 88 -11.83 -1.45 1.77
C VAL A 88 -11.07 -2.75 1.93
N LEU A 89 -10.76 -3.10 3.18
CA LEU A 89 -10.42 -4.49 3.48
C LEU A 89 -11.73 -5.27 3.43
N ARG A 90 -11.68 -6.58 3.15
CA ARG A 90 -12.87 -7.45 3.13
C ARG A 90 -13.67 -7.45 4.46
N ALA A 91 -13.14 -6.81 5.49
CA ALA A 91 -13.71 -6.62 6.82
C ALA A 91 -14.23 -5.19 7.13
N GLY A 92 -14.13 -4.22 6.20
CA GLY A 92 -14.65 -2.86 6.38
C GLY A 92 -13.76 -1.74 5.82
N VAL A 93 -14.28 -0.51 5.86
CA VAL A 93 -13.50 0.72 5.57
C VAL A 93 -12.66 1.06 6.79
N VAL A 94 -11.36 1.12 6.60
CA VAL A 94 -10.43 1.52 7.66
C VAL A 94 -10.26 3.04 7.63
N ASN A 95 -10.59 3.72 8.74
CA ASN A 95 -10.25 5.13 8.87
C ASN A 95 -8.74 5.28 9.06
N LYS A 96 -8.08 6.02 8.18
CA LYS A 96 -6.62 6.10 8.10
C LYS A 96 -5.98 6.93 9.23
N ASP A 97 -6.76 7.78 9.91
CA ASP A 97 -6.25 8.65 10.98
C ASP A 97 -6.65 8.20 12.39
N ARG A 98 -7.48 7.15 12.51
CA ARG A 98 -8.04 6.68 13.77
C ARG A 98 -8.05 5.16 13.89
N ILE A 99 -7.76 4.68 15.10
CA ILE A 99 -7.94 3.29 15.50
C ILE A 99 -8.70 3.30 16.82
N GLN A 100 -9.79 2.52 16.92
CA GLN A 100 -10.65 2.48 18.11
C GLN A 100 -11.13 3.87 18.56
N ASP A 101 -11.50 4.71 17.58
CA ASP A 101 -11.88 6.11 17.77
C ASP A 101 -10.81 7.00 18.46
N LYS A 102 -9.55 6.58 18.42
CA LYS A 102 -8.41 7.37 18.92
C LYS A 102 -7.54 7.80 17.76
N ARG A 103 -7.05 9.05 17.79
CA ARG A 103 -6.10 9.54 16.77
C ARG A 103 -4.82 8.72 16.84
N ILE A 104 -4.28 8.35 15.68
CA ILE A 104 -3.00 7.65 15.61
C ILE A 104 -1.87 8.65 15.89
N ARG A 105 -0.97 8.32 16.82
CA ARG A 105 0.29 9.04 17.06
C ARG A 105 1.47 8.09 16.87
N VAL A 106 2.41 8.46 16.01
CA VAL A 106 3.65 7.68 15.80
C VAL A 106 4.77 8.27 16.64
N VAL A 107 5.47 7.42 17.38
CA VAL A 107 6.62 7.80 18.22
C VAL A 107 7.83 7.00 17.81
N HIS A 108 8.96 7.67 17.65
CA HIS A 108 10.22 7.03 17.30
C HIS A 108 11.11 6.91 18.52
N TYR A 109 11.62 5.70 18.73
CA TYR A 109 12.57 5.35 19.77
C TYR A 109 13.88 4.93 19.11
N ARG A 110 15.01 5.37 19.67
CA ARG A 110 16.33 4.96 19.15
C ARG A 110 16.78 3.66 19.82
N SER A 111 16.41 3.49 21.08
CA SER A 111 16.72 2.32 21.90
C SER A 111 15.53 1.94 22.80
N VAL A 112 15.54 0.72 23.33
CA VAL A 112 14.53 0.26 24.30
C VAL A 112 14.56 1.09 25.59
N GLY A 113 15.71 1.67 25.95
CA GLY A 113 15.83 2.56 27.11
C GLY A 113 15.06 3.87 26.98
N ASP A 114 14.62 4.22 25.77
CA ASP A 114 13.85 5.44 25.50
C ASP A 114 12.34 5.26 25.78
N PHE A 115 11.90 4.05 26.14
CA PHE A 115 10.51 3.76 26.50
C PHE A 115 10.24 4.33 27.89
N GLN A 116 9.77 5.58 27.96
CA GLN A 116 9.36 6.27 29.18
C GLN A 116 7.86 6.54 29.17
#